data_AF-A0A068T8G8-F1
#
_entry.id   AF-A0A068T8G8-F1
#
_cell.length_a   1.000
_cell.length_b   1.000
_cell.length_c   1.000
_cell.angle_alpha   90.00
_cell.angle_beta   90.00
_cell.angle_gamma   90.00
#
_symmetry.space_group_name_H-M   'P 1'
#
loop_
_entity.id
_entity.type
_entity.pdbx_description
1 polymer ?
#
loop_
_entity_poly.entity_id
_entity_poly.type
_entity_poly.pdbx_seq_one_letter_code
_entity_poly.pdbx_strand_id
1 'polypeptide(L)' 'MPGAVNDTGLTILPIDIPHVITAAEPEPDTRDPFDRLLLAQCQVEGLQLVTIHRALVGHRLAFKF' A
#
# COMPACT_ATOMS: atom_id res chain seq x y z
N MET A 1 9.05 -17.99 9.48
CA MET A 1 8.48 -18.99 8.55
C MET A 1 8.53 -18.41 7.13
N PRO A 2 9.66 -18.51 6.41
CA PRO A 2 9.76 -18.03 5.02
C PRO A 2 8.97 -18.90 4.02
N GLY A 3 8.79 -20.20 4.33
CA GLY A 3 8.16 -21.15 3.41
C GLY A 3 6.67 -20.92 3.15
N ALA A 4 5.92 -20.40 4.11
CA ALA A 4 4.47 -20.23 3.98
C ALA A 4 4.05 -19.14 2.98
N VAL A 5 4.95 -18.21 2.62
CA VAL A 5 4.65 -17.14 1.65
C VAL A 5 4.89 -17.63 0.22
N ASN A 6 5.89 -18.50 0.00
CA ASN A 6 6.31 -18.94 -1.33
C ASN A 6 5.22 -19.72 -2.07
N ASP A 7 4.34 -20.41 -1.35
CA ASP A 7 3.28 -21.25 -1.94
C ASP A 7 1.95 -20.49 -2.17
N THR A 8 1.89 -19.19 -1.83
CA THR A 8 0.64 -18.40 -1.90
C THR A 8 0.40 -17.74 -3.25
N GLY A 9 1.38 -17.78 -4.16
CA GLY A 9 1.35 -16.99 -5.40
C GLY A 9 1.51 -15.48 -5.18
N LEU A 10 1.77 -15.04 -3.94
CA LEU A 10 2.04 -13.63 -3.63
C LEU A 10 3.49 -13.29 -3.95
N THR A 11 3.69 -12.14 -4.58
CA THR A 11 5.02 -11.58 -4.82
C THR A 11 5.30 -10.50 -3.78
N ILE A 12 6.45 -10.57 -3.12
CA ILE A 12 6.91 -9.52 -2.21
C ILE A 12 7.39 -8.35 -3.06
N LEU A 13 6.81 -7.17 -2.85
CA LEU A 13 7.25 -5.94 -3.49
C LEU A 13 8.25 -5.22 -2.56
N PRO A 14 9.52 -5.03 -2.98
CA PRO A 14 10.47 -4.25 -2.21
C PRO A 14 10.04 -2.78 -2.12
N ILE A 15 10.50 -2.10 -1.07
CA ILE A 15 10.33 -0.66 -0.92
C ILE A 15 11.57 0.02 -1.50
N ASP A 16 11.37 0.82 -2.54
CA ASP A 16 12.41 1.62 -3.16
C ASP A 16 12.22 3.11 -2.88
N ILE A 17 13.23 3.91 -3.20
CA ILE A 17 13.23 5.37 -2.99
C ILE A 17 11.95 6.05 -3.51
N PRO A 18 11.43 5.73 -4.72
CA PRO A 18 10.19 6.34 -5.21
C PRO A 18 8.99 6.18 -4.27
N HIS A 19 8.88 5.06 -3.55
CA HIS A 19 7.79 4.80 -2.60
C HIS A 19 7.87 5.72 -1.37
N VAL A 20 9.08 6.18 -1.02
CA VAL A 20 9.32 6.99 0.18
C VAL A 20 9.20 8.49 -0.11
N ILE A 21 9.64 8.94 -1.29
CA ILE A 21 9.64 10.37 -1.65
C ILE A 21 8.31 10.83 -2.27
N THR A 22 7.50 9.89 -2.78
CA THR A 22 6.19 10.20 -3.36
C THR A 22 5.15 10.33 -2.26
N ALA A 23 4.48 11.49 -2.19
CA ALA A 23 3.31 11.63 -1.33
C ALA A 23 2.11 10.89 -1.95
N ALA A 24 1.36 10.17 -1.11
CA ALA A 24 0.10 9.57 -1.55
C ALA A 24 -0.92 10.68 -1.87
N GLU A 25 -1.58 10.56 -3.02
CA GLU A 25 -2.57 11.53 -3.48
C GLU A 25 -3.98 10.90 -3.59
N PRO A 26 -5.01 11.51 -2.96
CA PRO A 26 -4.92 12.64 -2.03
C PRO A 26 -4.20 12.26 -0.72
N GLU A 27 -3.76 13.26 0.04
CA GLU A 27 -3.15 13.01 1.36
C GLU A 27 -4.12 12.19 2.23
N PRO A 28 -3.71 11.02 2.76
CA PRO A 28 -4.60 10.17 3.53
C PRO A 28 -4.85 10.71 4.94
N ASP A 29 -6.04 10.46 5.48
CA ASP A 29 -6.43 10.80 6.86
C ASP A 29 -5.84 9.81 7.89
N THR A 30 -4.55 9.50 7.73
CA THR A 30 -3.77 8.68 8.65
C THR A 30 -2.48 9.42 9.01
N ARG A 31 -2.06 9.27 10.26
CA ARG A 31 -0.77 9.77 10.76
C ARG A 31 0.30 8.68 10.77
N ASP A 32 -0.06 7.45 10.42
CA ASP A 32 0.89 6.34 10.38
C ASP A 32 1.79 6.48 9.12
N PRO A 33 3.13 6.55 9.28
CA PRO A 33 4.03 6.65 8.14
C PRO A 33 4.01 5.40 7.25
N PHE A 34 3.68 4.22 7.79
CA PHE A 34 3.61 2.98 6.99
C PHE A 34 2.34 2.92 6.14
N ASP A 35 1.21 3.41 6.65
CA ASP A 35 -0.01 3.54 5.84
C ASP A 35 0.22 4.46 4.64
N ARG A 36 0.90 5.60 4.87
CA ARG A 36 1.28 6.56 3.82
C ARG A 36 2.20 5.90 2.80
N LEU A 37 3.19 5.14 3.27
CA LEU A 37 4.12 4.40 2.42
C LEU A 37 3.40 3.33 1.57
N LEU A 38 2.45 2.58 2.14
CA LEU A 38 1.67 1.59 1.38
C LEU A 38 0.86 2.26 0.27
N LEU A 39 0.25 3.41 0.54
CA LEU A 39 -0.48 4.17 -0.48
C LEU A 39 0.45 4.76 -1.53
N ALA A 40 1.61 5.29 -1.13
CA ALA A 40 2.62 5.79 -2.06
C ALA A 40 3.16 4.67 -2.96
N GLN A 41 3.43 3.48 -2.42
CA GLN A 41 3.83 2.31 -3.19
C GLN A 41 2.73 1.89 -4.18
N CYS A 42 1.46 1.85 -3.74
CA CYS A 42 0.34 1.58 -4.66
C CYS A 42 0.27 2.61 -5.79
N GLN A 43 0.52 3.88 -5.49
CA GLN A 43 0.52 4.96 -6.48
C GLN A 43 1.64 4.82 -7.52
N VAL A 44 2.86 4.54 -7.06
CA VAL A 44 4.03 4.37 -7.93
C VAL A 44 3.91 3.12 -8.79
N GLU A 45 3.44 2.02 -8.22
CA GLU A 45 3.33 0.72 -8.90
C GLU A 45 2.04 0.57 -9.73
N GLY A 46 1.11 1.53 -9.63
CA GLY A 46 -0.19 1.46 -10.31
C GLY A 46 -1.11 0.35 -9.78
N LEU A 47 -1.00 0.04 -8.49
CA LEU A 47 -1.75 -1.03 -7.81
C LEU A 47 -2.84 -0.46 -6.89
N GLN A 48 -3.73 -1.34 -6.42
CA GLN A 48 -4.74 -1.01 -5.41
C GLN A 48 -4.42 -1.67 -4.07
N LEU A 49 -4.69 -0.95 -2.99
CA LEU A 49 -4.51 -1.43 -1.63
C LEU A 49 -5.76 -2.21 -1.18
N VAL A 50 -5.60 -3.51 -0.95
CA VAL A 50 -6.62 -4.32 -0.27
C VAL A 50 -6.46 -4.14 1.24
N THR A 51 -7.43 -3.51 1.89
CA THR A 51 -7.38 -3.23 3.33
C THR A 51 -8.76 -3.13 3.94
N ILE A 52 -8.86 -3.45 5.23
CA ILE A 52 -10.04 -3.18 6.08
C ILE A 52 -9.81 -1.97 7.00
N HIS A 53 -8.66 -1.30 6.88
CA HIS A 53 -8.32 -0.20 7.77
C HIS A 53 -9.21 1.03 7.48
N ARG A 54 -10.07 1.38 8.44
CA ARG A 54 -11.01 2.52 8.34
C ARG A 54 -10.41 3.84 7.86
N ALA A 55 -9.15 4.14 8.17
CA ALA A 55 -8.51 5.39 7.74
C ALA A 55 -8.18 5.39 6.24
N LEU A 56 -8.07 4.19 5.65
CA LEU A 56 -7.62 3.99 4.27
C LEU A 56 -8.73 3.54 3.32
N VAL A 57 -9.78 2.86 3.80
CA VAL A 57 -10.87 2.33 2.95
C VAL A 57 -11.57 3.39 2.08
N GLY A 58 -11.57 4.66 2.51
CA GLY A 58 -12.12 5.77 1.73
C GLY A 58 -11.18 6.32 0.65
N HIS A 59 -9.89 5.96 0.68
CA HIS A 59 -8.87 6.48 -0.22
C HIS A 59 -9.09 6.01 -1.66
N ARG A 60 -8.69 6.82 -2.65
CA ARG A 60 -8.87 6.46 -4.08
C ARG A 60 -8.15 5.19 -4.50
N LEU A 61 -7.05 4.87 -3.82
CA LEU A 61 -6.22 3.69 -4.08
C LEU A 61 -6.69 2.46 -3.30
N ALA A 62 -7.68 2.58 -2.41
CA ALA A 62 -8.25 1.41 -1.76
C ALA A 62 -9.08 0.60 -2.76
N PHE A 63 -8.87 -0.71 -2.76
CA PHE A 63 -9.70 -1.63 -3.53
C PHE A 63 -11.13 -1.65 -2.98
N LYS A 64 -12.12 -1.56 -3.87
CA LYS A 64 -13.55 -1.55 -3.52
C LYS A 64 -14.22 -2.78 -4.12
N PHE A 65 -14.85 -3.58 -3.26
CA PHE A 65 -15.73 -4.69 -3.65
C PHE A 65 -17.15 -4.18 -3.92
#